data_AF-A0A9P6GZU7-F1
#
_entry.id   AF-A0A9P6GZU7-F1
#
_cell.length_a   1.000
_cell.length_b   1.000
_cell.length_c   1.000
_cell.angle_alpha   90.00
_cell.angle_beta   90.00
_cell.angle_gamma   90.00
#
_symmetry.space_group_name_H-M   'P 1'
#
loop_
_entity.id
_entity.type
_entity.pdbx_description
1 polymer ?
#
loop_
_entity_poly.entity_id
_entity_poly.type
_entity_poly.pdbx_seq_one_letter_code
_entity_poly.pdbx_strand_id
1 'polypeptide(L)'
;MVTKEIIRRANELSKTKLSWKNMIKAINEYSLSLINYYIGVLDPEPEIYKKIYDEVRQTLVHNGIHLQPSCKERLYLQGNELSRGLVNVEHRSEMMLVKLLDDFMKTSLVHKRRAAILKSQKEDKTIFWLIKKFCGDKYNIEGEIDVSILTDAQKSLFTTN
;
A
#
# COMPACT_ATOMS: atom_id res chain seq x y z
N MET A 1 7.37 -5.16 14.51
CA MET A 1 6.15 -5.74 15.10
C MET A 1 5.10 -5.98 14.01
N VAL A 2 4.69 -4.94 13.28
CA VAL A 2 3.70 -5.00 12.19
C VAL A 2 4.15 -5.83 10.98
N THR A 3 5.32 -5.53 10.41
CA THR A 3 5.86 -6.24 9.24
C THR A 3 5.93 -7.75 9.48
N LYS A 4 6.46 -8.15 10.63
CA LYS A 4 6.54 -9.57 11.04
C LYS A 4 5.17 -10.23 11.08
N GLU A 5 4.15 -9.54 11.58
CA GLU A 5 2.79 -10.06 11.65
C GLU A 5 2.14 -10.18 10.26
N ILE A 6 2.33 -9.20 9.37
CA ILE A 6 1.86 -9.27 7.97
C ILE A 6 2.46 -10.50 7.28
N ILE A 7 3.77 -10.71 7.43
CA ILE A 7 4.48 -11.83 6.80
C ILE A 7 4.04 -13.16 7.42
N ARG A 8 3.87 -13.22 8.75
CA ARG A 8 3.37 -14.42 9.44
C ARG A 8 2.01 -14.83 8.89
N ARG A 9 1.07 -13.90 8.77
CA ARG A 9 -0.28 -14.16 8.22
C ARG A 9 -0.22 -14.58 6.75
N ALA A 10 0.59 -13.91 5.93
CA ALA A 10 0.77 -14.27 4.53
C ALA A 10 1.35 -15.69 4.38
N ASN A 11 2.30 -16.06 5.23
CA ASN A 11 2.89 -17.39 5.28
C ASN A 11 1.86 -18.45 5.69
N GLU A 12 1.07 -18.19 6.72
CA GLU A 12 0.01 -19.12 7.16
C GLU A 12 -1.04 -19.33 6.06
N LEU A 13 -1.50 -18.26 5.42
CA LEU A 13 -2.45 -18.32 4.31
C LEU A 13 -1.88 -19.11 3.12
N SER A 14 -0.60 -18.96 2.83
CA SER A 14 0.03 -19.69 1.72
C SER A 14 0.12 -21.20 1.94
N LYS A 15 0.07 -21.68 3.18
CA LYS A 15 0.06 -23.11 3.50
C LYS A 15 -1.33 -23.75 3.42
N THR A 16 -2.38 -22.95 3.23
CA THR A 16 -3.76 -23.45 3.16
C THR A 16 -4.09 -24.03 1.78
N LYS A 17 -5.10 -24.90 1.72
CA LYS A 17 -5.61 -25.51 0.47
C LYS A 17 -6.57 -24.57 -0.30
N LEU A 18 -6.21 -23.30 -0.44
CA LEU A 18 -6.97 -22.33 -1.24
C LEU A 18 -6.49 -22.32 -2.69
N SER A 19 -7.40 -22.00 -3.61
CA SER A 19 -7.03 -21.67 -4.99
C SER A 19 -6.26 -20.34 -5.02
N TRP A 20 -5.43 -20.12 -6.06
CA TRP A 20 -4.65 -18.90 -6.24
C TRP A 20 -5.48 -17.63 -6.02
N LYS A 21 -6.61 -17.51 -6.71
CA LYS A 21 -7.48 -16.34 -6.66
C LYS A 21 -7.98 -16.07 -5.24
N ASN A 22 -8.42 -17.11 -4.54
CA ASN A 22 -8.93 -16.99 -3.18
C ASN A 22 -7.80 -16.70 -2.18
N MET A 23 -6.62 -17.26 -2.40
CA MET A 23 -5.45 -17.03 -1.57
C MET A 23 -4.95 -15.60 -1.67
N ILE A 24 -4.81 -15.05 -2.88
CA ILE A 24 -4.43 -13.65 -3.09
C ILE A 24 -5.47 -12.70 -2.51
N LYS A 25 -6.76 -12.98 -2.70
CA LYS A 25 -7.84 -12.24 -2.05
C LYS A 25 -7.69 -12.26 -0.53
N ALA A 26 -7.49 -13.43 0.08
CA ALA A 26 -7.29 -13.57 1.51
C ALA A 26 -6.05 -12.81 2.01
N ILE A 27 -4.94 -12.84 1.27
CA ILE A 27 -3.73 -12.09 1.63
C ILE A 27 -4.00 -10.58 1.61
N ASN A 28 -4.67 -10.07 0.58
CA ASN A 28 -5.04 -8.67 0.48
C ASN A 28 -5.97 -8.23 1.62
N GLU A 29 -6.97 -9.05 1.96
CA GLU A 29 -8.01 -8.73 2.93
C GLU A 29 -7.61 -8.98 4.39
N TYR A 30 -6.72 -9.93 4.65
CA TYR A 30 -6.37 -10.34 6.03
C TYR A 30 -4.95 -9.97 6.46
N SER A 31 -4.00 -9.99 5.51
CA SER A 31 -2.59 -9.69 5.80
C SER A 31 -2.27 -8.23 5.47
N LEU A 32 -2.50 -7.81 4.22
CA LEU A 32 -2.14 -6.46 3.77
C LEU A 32 -3.11 -5.39 4.27
N SER A 33 -4.37 -5.74 4.55
CA SER A 33 -5.32 -4.81 5.18
C SER A 33 -4.86 -4.32 6.55
N LEU A 34 -3.94 -5.03 7.20
CA LEU A 34 -3.39 -4.64 8.50
C LEU A 34 -2.68 -3.28 8.42
N ILE A 35 -2.11 -2.94 7.26
CA ILE A 35 -1.51 -1.63 6.99
C ILE A 35 -2.50 -0.50 7.22
N ASN A 36 -3.79 -0.72 6.92
CA ASN A 36 -4.84 0.29 7.10
C ASN A 36 -4.96 0.77 8.55
N TYR A 37 -4.69 -0.11 9.53
CA TYR A 37 -4.78 0.22 10.95
C TYR A 37 -3.58 1.02 11.45
N TYR A 38 -2.43 0.84 10.80
CA TYR A 38 -1.18 1.47 11.22
C TYR A 38 -0.91 2.79 10.51
N ILE A 39 -1.53 3.01 9.35
CA ILE A 39 -1.45 4.29 8.63
C ILE A 39 -1.98 5.42 9.52
N GLY A 40 -1.15 6.46 9.69
CA GLY A 40 -1.45 7.63 10.52
C GLY A 40 -1.23 7.44 12.02
N VAL A 41 -0.91 6.23 12.47
CA VAL A 41 -0.46 5.94 13.84
C VAL A 41 1.06 5.79 13.89
N LEU A 42 1.59 5.03 12.92
CA LEU A 42 3.02 4.91 12.68
C LEU A 42 3.39 5.80 11.49
N ASP A 43 4.58 6.39 11.53
CA ASP A 43 5.19 7.14 10.42
C ASP A 43 6.38 6.34 9.83
N PRO A 44 6.13 5.18 9.19
CA PRO A 44 7.19 4.39 8.59
C PRO A 44 7.71 5.06 7.30
N GLU A 45 9.00 4.89 7.04
CA GLU A 45 9.63 5.31 5.78
C GLU A 45 9.03 4.59 4.57
N PRO A 46 8.92 5.22 3.38
CA PRO A 46 8.39 4.59 2.17
C PRO A 46 9.05 3.26 1.82
N GLU A 47 10.35 3.13 2.09
CA GLU A 47 11.17 1.94 1.87
C GLU A 47 10.64 0.73 2.64
N ILE A 48 10.04 0.96 3.82
CA ILE A 48 9.46 -0.10 4.65
C ILE A 48 8.26 -0.74 3.93
N TYR A 49 7.43 0.05 3.26
CA TYR A 49 6.27 -0.45 2.50
C TYR A 49 6.70 -1.32 1.32
N LYS A 50 7.73 -0.89 0.59
CA LYS A 50 8.34 -1.67 -0.48
C LYS A 50 8.91 -2.99 0.05
N LYS A 51 9.65 -2.93 1.16
CA LYS A 51 10.21 -4.12 1.80
C LYS A 51 9.12 -5.11 2.24
N ILE A 52 8.00 -4.65 2.81
CA ILE A 52 6.86 -5.50 3.16
C ILE A 52 6.35 -6.23 1.91
N TYR A 53 6.17 -5.50 0.81
CA TYR A 53 5.68 -6.06 -0.44
C TYR A 53 6.62 -7.15 -0.98
N ASP A 54 7.93 -6.88 -1.00
CA ASP A 54 8.95 -7.82 -1.46
C ASP A 54 9.03 -9.07 -0.59
N GLU A 55 9.00 -8.93 0.74
CA GLU A 55 9.02 -10.07 1.67
C GLU A 55 7.77 -10.96 1.55
N VAL A 56 6.59 -10.34 1.35
CA VAL A 56 5.36 -11.10 1.06
C VAL A 56 5.50 -11.86 -0.25
N ARG A 57 6.01 -11.23 -1.33
CA ARG A 57 6.23 -11.94 -2.61
C ARG A 57 7.23 -13.07 -2.47
N GLN A 58 8.33 -12.87 -1.77
CA GLN A 58 9.33 -13.91 -1.52
C GLN A 58 8.72 -15.09 -0.76
N THR A 59 7.88 -14.82 0.24
CA THR A 59 7.16 -15.87 0.98
C THR A 59 6.27 -16.71 0.06
N LEU A 60 5.52 -16.07 -0.85
CA LEU A 60 4.66 -16.76 -1.81
C LEU A 60 5.45 -17.58 -2.85
N VAL A 61 6.63 -17.08 -3.25
CA VAL A 61 7.54 -17.80 -4.14
C VAL A 61 8.12 -19.03 -3.42
N HIS A 62 8.61 -18.84 -2.20
CA HIS A 62 9.19 -19.91 -1.37
C HIS A 62 8.20 -21.05 -1.15
N ASN A 63 6.93 -20.73 -0.87
CA ASN A 63 5.88 -21.73 -0.66
C ASN A 63 5.30 -22.31 -1.97
N GLY A 64 5.92 -22.01 -3.12
CA GLY A 64 5.55 -22.61 -4.40
C GLY A 64 4.17 -22.19 -4.92
N ILE A 65 3.52 -21.17 -4.35
CA ILE A 65 2.15 -20.80 -4.70
C ILE A 65 2.05 -20.38 -6.17
N HIS A 66 3.08 -19.68 -6.65
CA HIS A 66 3.21 -19.31 -8.04
C HIS A 66 3.23 -20.50 -9.02
N LEU A 67 3.48 -21.74 -8.57
CA LEU A 67 3.45 -22.96 -9.39
C LEU A 67 2.08 -23.64 -9.44
N GLN A 68 1.10 -23.18 -8.66
CA GLN A 68 -0.21 -23.80 -8.66
C GLN A 68 -0.89 -23.72 -10.04
N PRO A 69 -1.56 -24.79 -10.51
CA PRO A 69 -2.27 -24.78 -11.80
C PRO A 69 -3.37 -23.72 -11.90
N SER A 70 -3.91 -23.29 -10.75
CA SER A 70 -4.92 -22.23 -10.67
C SER A 70 -4.37 -20.83 -10.94
N CYS A 71 -3.05 -20.65 -10.99
CA CYS A 71 -2.34 -19.43 -11.39
C CYS A 71 -2.28 -19.27 -12.92
N LYS A 72 -3.39 -19.40 -13.64
CA LYS A 72 -3.39 -19.29 -15.12
C LYS A 72 -2.89 -17.93 -15.61
N GLU A 73 -3.09 -16.89 -14.82
CA GLU A 73 -2.56 -15.53 -15.01
C GLU A 73 -1.02 -15.48 -15.10
N ARG A 74 -0.29 -16.47 -14.54
CA ARG A 74 1.17 -16.57 -14.65
C ARG A 74 1.65 -16.76 -16.10
N LEU A 75 0.86 -17.40 -16.95
CA LEU A 75 1.26 -17.71 -18.32
C LEU A 75 1.23 -16.48 -19.24
N TYR A 76 0.50 -15.42 -18.87
CA TYR A 76 0.14 -14.34 -19.80
C TYR A 76 0.37 -12.91 -19.27
N LEU A 77 0.68 -12.71 -17.98
CA LEU A 77 1.00 -11.38 -17.45
C LEU A 77 2.50 -11.12 -17.33
N GLN A 78 2.92 -9.93 -17.78
CA GLN A 78 4.26 -9.41 -17.53
C GLN A 78 4.46 -9.07 -16.03
N GLY A 79 5.69 -9.17 -15.53
CA GLY A 79 6.00 -9.08 -14.09
C GLY A 79 5.89 -7.68 -13.47
N ASN A 80 5.71 -6.66 -14.30
CA ASN A 80 5.57 -5.23 -14.02
C ASN A 80 4.10 -4.83 -13.73
N GLU A 81 3.10 -5.50 -14.30
CA GLU A 81 1.70 -5.18 -14.04
C GLU A 81 1.20 -5.79 -12.71
N LEU A 82 0.97 -4.93 -11.70
CA LEU A 82 0.14 -5.17 -10.50
C LEU A 82 0.02 -6.66 -10.10
N SER A 83 1.18 -7.24 -9.76
CA SER A 83 1.43 -8.64 -9.46
C SER A 83 0.20 -9.53 -9.25
N ARG A 84 -0.41 -10.04 -10.34
CA ARG A 84 -1.31 -11.20 -10.27
C ARG A 84 -2.45 -11.04 -9.23
N GLY A 85 -2.96 -9.82 -9.07
CA GLY A 85 -4.02 -9.46 -8.11
C GLY A 85 -3.56 -9.09 -6.69
N LEU A 86 -2.25 -9.13 -6.38
CA LEU A 86 -1.71 -8.70 -5.10
C LEU A 86 -1.62 -7.17 -5.06
N VAL A 87 -2.20 -6.58 -4.01
CA VAL A 87 -2.22 -5.12 -3.84
C VAL A 87 -0.81 -4.57 -3.63
N ASN A 88 -0.43 -3.56 -4.42
CA ASN A 88 0.80 -2.81 -4.17
C ASN A 88 0.63 -2.01 -2.87
N VAL A 89 1.39 -2.41 -1.85
CA VAL A 89 1.34 -1.85 -0.50
C VAL A 89 1.77 -0.39 -0.47
N GLU A 90 2.80 -0.04 -1.25
CA GLU A 90 3.37 1.31 -1.33
C GLU A 90 2.33 2.28 -1.89
N HIS A 91 1.78 1.94 -3.07
CA HIS A 91 0.75 2.75 -3.71
C HIS A 91 -0.50 2.91 -2.83
N ARG A 92 -0.90 1.82 -2.15
CA ARG A 92 -2.03 1.86 -1.21
C ARG A 92 -1.75 2.76 -0.02
N SER A 93 -0.55 2.72 0.57
CA SER A 93 -0.21 3.57 1.70
C SER A 93 -0.23 5.05 1.33
N GLU A 94 0.29 5.42 0.17
CA GLU A 94 0.29 6.80 -0.32
C GLU A 94 -1.14 7.34 -0.50
N MET A 95 -2.00 6.57 -1.20
CA MET A 95 -3.42 6.94 -1.38
C MET A 95 -4.13 7.14 -0.05
N MET A 96 -3.87 6.26 0.92
CA MET A 96 -4.49 6.35 2.24
C MET A 96 -3.98 7.53 3.06
N LEU A 97 -2.68 7.84 2.99
CA LEU A 97 -2.09 9.01 3.66
C LEU A 97 -2.61 10.33 3.07
N VAL A 98 -2.70 10.43 1.73
CA VAL A 98 -3.30 11.60 1.06
C VAL A 98 -4.75 11.78 1.49
N LYS A 99 -5.56 10.71 1.45
CA LYS A 99 -6.95 10.75 1.88
C LYS A 99 -7.08 11.18 3.35
N LEU A 100 -6.24 10.63 4.21
CA LEU A 100 -6.24 10.96 5.65
C LEU A 100 -5.87 12.44 5.87
N LEU A 101 -4.89 12.96 5.14
CA LEU A 101 -4.49 14.36 5.20
C LEU A 101 -5.64 15.28 4.77
N ASP A 102 -6.33 14.96 3.67
CA ASP A 102 -7.47 15.73 3.19
C ASP A 102 -8.63 15.73 4.19
N ASP A 103 -8.94 14.58 4.78
CA ASP A 103 -9.96 14.46 5.81
C ASP A 103 -9.62 15.29 7.06
N PHE A 104 -8.35 15.29 7.47
CA PHE A 104 -7.89 16.14 8.58
C PHE A 104 -8.00 17.62 8.22
N MET A 105 -7.65 18.01 7.00
CA MET A 105 -7.69 19.40 6.58
C MET A 105 -9.12 19.94 6.54
N LYS A 106 -10.05 19.19 5.94
CA LYS A 106 -11.49 19.54 5.87
C LYS A 106 -12.13 19.70 7.25
N THR A 107 -11.72 18.88 8.22
CA THR A 107 -12.36 18.81 9.53
C THR A 107 -11.58 19.53 10.65
N SER A 108 -10.41 20.08 10.34
CA SER A 108 -9.54 20.77 11.29
C SER A 108 -10.22 21.95 11.99
N LEU A 109 -11.09 22.66 11.27
CA LEU A 109 -11.87 23.79 11.80
C LEU A 109 -12.89 23.37 12.87
N VAL A 110 -13.43 22.16 12.76
CA VAL A 110 -14.45 21.63 13.68
C VAL A 110 -13.80 20.92 14.86
N HIS A 111 -12.77 20.12 14.60
CA HIS A 111 -12.14 19.27 15.61
C HIS A 111 -10.78 19.82 16.04
N LYS A 112 -10.77 20.50 17.20
CA LYS A 112 -9.54 21.06 17.82
C LYS A 112 -8.39 20.05 17.94
N ARG A 113 -8.70 18.77 18.22
CA ARG A 113 -7.68 17.70 18.27
C ARG A 113 -7.01 17.48 16.91
N ARG A 114 -7.77 17.47 15.81
CA ARG A 114 -7.22 17.29 14.45
C ARG A 114 -6.34 18.48 14.05
N ALA A 115 -6.76 19.71 14.40
CA ALA A 115 -5.93 20.90 14.20
C ALA A 115 -4.60 20.84 14.98
N ALA A 116 -4.63 20.39 16.25
CA ALA A 116 -3.43 20.23 17.05
C ALA A 116 -2.48 19.16 16.47
N ILE A 117 -3.03 18.02 16.02
CA ILE A 117 -2.26 16.96 15.36
C ILE A 117 -1.60 17.51 14.09
N LEU A 118 -2.35 18.17 13.20
CA LEU A 118 -1.79 18.76 11.98
C LEU A 118 -0.66 19.75 12.28
N LYS A 119 -0.80 20.57 13.33
CA LYS A 119 0.25 21.50 13.74
C LYS A 119 1.53 20.77 14.15
N SER A 120 1.43 19.74 14.99
CA SER A 120 2.59 18.91 15.39
C SER A 120 3.24 18.25 14.18
N GLN A 121 2.45 17.61 13.31
CA GLN A 121 2.96 16.91 12.12
C GLN A 121 3.67 17.86 11.16
N LYS A 122 3.20 19.10 11.04
CA LYS A 122 3.84 20.16 10.26
C LYS A 122 5.18 20.61 10.85
N GLU A 123 5.24 20.76 12.18
CA GLU A 123 6.47 21.15 12.89
C GLU A 123 7.53 20.05 12.79
N ASP A 124 7.11 18.80 12.98
CA ASP A 124 7.96 17.60 12.94
C ASP A 124 8.37 17.20 11.51
N LYS A 125 7.73 17.78 10.48
CA LYS A 125 7.93 17.47 9.06
C LYS A 125 7.84 15.96 8.75
N THR A 126 6.85 15.31 9.35
CA THR A 126 6.59 13.88 9.14
C THR A 126 6.25 13.57 7.69
N ILE A 127 6.41 12.31 7.29
CA ILE A 127 6.04 11.86 5.95
C ILE A 127 4.55 12.10 5.72
N PHE A 128 3.72 11.92 6.74
CA PHE A 128 2.30 12.25 6.69
C PHE A 128 2.01 13.69 6.22
N TRP A 129 2.75 14.68 6.72
CA TRP A 129 2.57 16.08 6.27
C TRP A 129 3.14 16.31 4.87
N LEU A 130 4.29 15.71 4.56
CA LEU A 130 4.98 15.88 3.29
C LEU A 130 4.44 14.99 2.16
N ILE A 131 3.45 14.13 2.42
CA ILE A 131 3.02 13.08 1.49
C ILE A 131 2.60 13.61 0.13
N LYS A 132 1.90 14.75 0.07
CA LYS A 132 1.52 15.36 -1.21
C LYS A 132 2.77 15.76 -1.99
N LYS A 133 3.72 16.45 -1.36
CA LYS A 133 4.99 16.80 -2.02
C LYS A 133 5.74 15.55 -2.50
N PHE A 134 5.87 14.54 -1.63
CA PHE A 134 6.52 13.27 -1.97
C PHE A 134 5.87 12.59 -3.19
N CYS A 135 4.55 12.50 -3.23
CA CYS A 135 3.83 11.91 -4.37
C CYS A 135 3.98 12.76 -5.64
N GLY A 136 3.96 14.09 -5.51
CA GLY A 136 4.19 15.00 -6.63
C GLY A 136 5.56 14.79 -7.26
N ASP A 137 6.60 14.74 -6.43
CA ASP A 137 7.99 14.51 -6.87
C ASP A 137 8.16 13.10 -7.49
N LYS A 138 7.55 12.07 -6.88
CA LYS A 138 7.68 10.67 -7.32
C LYS A 138 6.96 10.38 -8.65
N TYR A 139 5.76 10.93 -8.82
CA TYR A 139 4.91 10.66 -9.98
C TYR A 139 4.95 11.79 -11.03
N ASN A 140 5.79 12.80 -10.82
CA ASN A 140 5.89 14.00 -11.66
C ASN A 140 4.52 14.66 -11.91
N ILE A 141 3.74 14.84 -10.84
CA ILE A 141 2.41 15.45 -10.90
C ILE A 141 2.53 16.94 -10.59
N GLU A 142 2.16 17.78 -11.55
CA GLU A 142 2.05 19.23 -11.35
C GLU A 142 0.64 19.60 -10.88
N GLY A 143 0.50 20.09 -9.64
CA GLY A 143 -0.76 20.64 -9.13
C GLY A 143 -1.24 20.05 -7.80
N GLU A 144 -2.53 20.28 -7.50
CA GLU A 144 -3.16 19.74 -6.29
C GLU A 144 -3.38 18.22 -6.42
N ILE A 145 -2.82 17.48 -5.48
CA ILE A 145 -2.89 16.02 -5.49
C ILE A 145 -4.17 15.58 -4.79
N ASP A 146 -5.04 14.96 -5.56
CA ASP A 146 -6.21 14.20 -5.12
C ASP A 146 -5.96 12.70 -5.29
N VAL A 147 -6.72 11.89 -4.55
CA VAL A 147 -6.67 10.42 -4.62
C VAL A 147 -6.98 9.91 -6.03
N SER A 148 -7.90 10.54 -6.77
CA SER A 148 -8.22 10.12 -8.14
C SER A 148 -7.02 10.29 -9.07
N ILE A 149 -6.40 11.48 -9.04
CA ILE A 149 -5.23 11.82 -9.86
C ILE A 149 -4.06 10.89 -9.52
N LEU A 150 -3.81 10.67 -8.23
CA LEU A 150 -2.76 9.78 -7.76
C LEU A 150 -3.00 8.33 -8.23
N THR A 151 -4.24 7.86 -8.18
CA THR A 151 -4.60 6.51 -8.63
C THR A 151 -4.30 6.34 -10.13
N ASP A 152 -4.60 7.35 -10.94
CA ASP A 152 -4.39 7.30 -12.38
C ASP A 152 -2.90 7.40 -12.73
N ALA A 153 -2.13 8.23 -12.02
CA ALA A 153 -0.67 8.28 -12.14
C ALA A 153 0.01 6.98 -11.71
N GLN A 154 -0.49 6.34 -10.65
CA GLN A 154 0.01 5.02 -10.23
C GLN A 154 -0.31 3.93 -11.25
N LYS A 155 -1.47 4.02 -11.94
CA LYS A 155 -1.82 3.08 -13.02
C LYS A 155 -0.99 3.29 -14.28
N SER A 156 -0.69 4.54 -14.64
CA SER A 156 0.05 4.86 -15.88
C SER A 156 1.47 4.32 -15.86
N LEU A 157 2.09 4.17 -14.68
CA LEU A 157 3.39 3.51 -14.52
C LEU A 157 3.39 2.04 -14.97
N PHE A 158 2.23 1.39 -15.01
CA PHE A 158 2.11 -0.01 -15.42
C PHE A 158 1.75 -0.18 -16.89
N THR A 159 1.11 0.83 -17.52
CA THR A 159 0.73 0.79 -18.95
C THR A 159 1.85 1.25 -19.88
N THR A 160 2.91 1.85 -19.35
CA THR A 160 4.02 2.41 -20.13
C THR A 160 5.18 1.43 -20.15
N ASN A 161 5.04 0.30 -20.88
CA ASN A 161 6.12 -0.56 -21.39
C ASN A 161 5.59 -1.53 -22.45
#